data_AF-A0A7S2RNU5-F1
#
_entry.id   AF-A0A7S2RNU5-F1
#
_cell.length_a   1.000
_cell.length_b   1.000
_cell.length_c   1.000
_cell.angle_alpha   90.00
_cell.angle_beta   90.00
_cell.angle_gamma   90.00
#
_symmetry.space_group_name_H-M   'P 1'
#
loop_
_entity.id
_entity.type
_entity.pdbx_description
1 polymer ?
#
loop_
_entity_poly.entity_id
_entity_poly.type
_entity_poly.pdbx_seq_one_letter_code
_entity_poly.pdbx_strand_id
1 'polypeptide(L)'
;WIYQEGFVRLSTRAFDMSLDKQDDLFVHLTNSSIQKRNDQSVGTASTSVGGTKRSLAWLWDKLARLRVLPRGTASPGKPAHAELWESIRQLVVKSLLAVE
;
A
#
# COMPACT_ATOMS: atom_id res chain seq x y z
N TRP A 1 16.51 -1.87 14.00
CA TRP A 1 15.23 -2.52 14.33
C TRP A 1 14.13 -1.95 13.45
N ILE A 2 13.25 -2.79 12.92
CA ILE A 2 12.12 -2.36 12.07
C ILE A 2 10.83 -2.74 12.79
N TYR A 3 9.91 -1.78 12.94
CA TYR A 3 8.63 -2.00 13.60
C TYR A 3 7.74 -2.90 12.74
N GLN A 4 7.12 -3.92 13.36
CA GLN A 4 6.30 -4.90 12.64
C GLN A 4 4.93 -4.35 12.27
N GLU A 5 4.47 -3.34 13.00
CA GLU A 5 3.25 -2.62 12.69
C GLU A 5 3.53 -1.44 11.77
N GLY A 6 2.55 -1.13 10.94
CA GLY A 6 2.65 -0.04 9.98
C GLY A 6 1.29 0.34 9.44
N PHE A 7 1.31 1.22 8.44
CA PHE A 7 0.08 1.63 7.78
C PHE A 7 0.27 1.69 6.27
N VAL A 8 -0.80 1.39 5.57
CA VAL A 8 -0.93 1.55 4.12
C VAL A 8 -1.77 2.78 3.86
N ARG A 9 -1.32 3.59 2.90
CA ARG A 9 -2.07 4.76 2.41
C ARG A 9 -2.64 4.44 1.04
N LEU A 10 -3.93 4.65 0.88
CA LEU A 10 -4.69 4.32 -0.32
C LEU A 10 -5.12 5.61 -1.04
N SER A 11 -5.23 5.54 -2.36
CA SER A 11 -5.94 6.56 -3.13
C SER A 11 -7.44 6.48 -2.85
N THR A 12 -8.12 7.63 -2.94
CA THR A 12 -9.59 7.69 -2.88
C THR A 12 -10.24 7.37 -4.22
N ARG A 13 -9.51 7.54 -5.33
CA ARG A 13 -9.97 7.18 -6.68
C ARG A 13 -9.35 5.86 -7.14
N ALA A 14 -10.09 5.16 -8.00
CA ALA A 14 -9.60 3.97 -8.66
C ALA A 14 -8.39 4.33 -9.53
N PHE A 15 -7.42 3.41 -9.63
CA PHE A 15 -6.24 3.60 -10.44
C PHE A 15 -6.61 3.63 -11.93
N ASP A 16 -6.09 4.61 -12.66
CA ASP A 16 -6.27 4.79 -14.10
C ASP A 16 -4.92 5.17 -14.74
N MET A 17 -4.67 4.74 -15.98
CA MET A 17 -3.47 5.07 -16.76
C MET A 17 -3.79 5.91 -17.99
N SER A 18 -5.05 6.28 -18.21
CA SER A 18 -5.44 7.10 -19.35
C SER A 18 -4.78 8.48 -19.29
N LEU A 19 -4.46 9.02 -20.46
CA LEU A 19 -3.77 10.31 -20.59
C LEU A 19 -4.57 11.46 -19.96
N ASP A 20 -5.90 11.39 -19.96
CA ASP A 20 -6.78 12.39 -19.36
C ASP A 20 -6.79 12.37 -17.82
N LYS A 21 -6.24 11.32 -17.19
CA LYS A 21 -6.17 11.17 -15.73
C LYS A 21 -4.79 11.38 -15.15
N GLN A 22 -3.76 11.61 -15.96
CA GLN A 22 -2.38 11.78 -15.48
C GLN A 22 -2.24 12.92 -14.45
N ASP A 23 -2.99 14.01 -14.63
CA ASP A 23 -2.97 15.16 -13.72
C ASP A 23 -3.89 14.98 -12.49
N ASP A 24 -4.63 13.86 -12.42
CA ASP A 24 -5.50 13.56 -11.29
C ASP A 24 -4.67 13.07 -10.09
N LEU A 25 -4.30 14.03 -9.25
CA LEU A 25 -3.54 13.78 -8.02
C LEU A 25 -4.22 12.74 -7.09
N PHE A 26 -5.55 12.61 -7.14
CA PHE A 26 -6.28 11.69 -6.27
C PHE A 26 -6.23 10.24 -6.74
N VAL A 27 -5.88 10.01 -8.00
CA VAL A 27 -5.60 8.68 -8.58
C VAL A 27 -4.17 8.26 -8.28
N HIS A 28 -3.22 9.18 -8.47
CA HIS A 28 -1.79 8.83 -8.52
C HIS A 28 -1.00 9.06 -7.22
N LEU A 29 -1.46 9.92 -6.30
CA LEU A 29 -0.72 10.25 -5.08
C LEU A 29 -1.44 9.76 -3.82
N THR A 30 -0.84 8.90 -3.02
CA THR A 30 -1.48 8.34 -1.81
C THR A 30 -1.28 9.20 -0.55
N ASN A 31 -0.64 10.37 -0.68
CA ASN A 31 -0.32 11.25 0.44
C ASN A 31 -1.59 11.70 1.16
N SER A 32 -1.66 11.53 2.48
CA SER A 32 -2.83 11.94 3.27
C SER A 32 -3.12 13.44 3.21
N SER A 33 -2.11 14.29 3.00
CA SER A 33 -2.28 15.74 2.82
C SER A 33 -3.04 16.09 1.54
N ILE A 34 -2.93 15.24 0.52
CA ILE A 34 -3.60 15.38 -0.77
C ILE A 34 -4.96 14.72 -0.65
N GLN A 35 -4.99 13.44 -0.29
CA GLN A 35 -6.19 12.61 -0.27
C GLN A 35 -7.31 13.14 0.66
N LYS A 36 -6.97 13.87 1.73
CA LYS A 36 -7.97 14.50 2.62
C LYS A 36 -8.72 15.66 1.96
N ARG A 37 -8.16 16.29 0.93
CA ARG A 37 -8.78 17.40 0.19
C ARG A 37 -9.73 16.91 -0.91
N ASN A 38 -9.89 15.60 -1.06
CA ASN A 38 -10.88 15.05 -1.97
C ASN A 38 -12.27 15.11 -1.30
N ASP A 39 -12.94 16.25 -1.38
CA ASP A 39 -14.25 16.47 -0.76
C ASP A 39 -15.35 15.52 -1.30
N GLN A 40 -15.09 14.83 -2.42
CA GLN A 40 -16.01 13.85 -3.00
C GLN A 40 -15.99 12.47 -2.31
N SER A 41 -15.08 12.20 -1.35
CA SER A 41 -15.02 10.88 -0.69
C SER A 41 -15.94 10.72 0.52
N VAL A 42 -16.80 11.69 0.84
CA VAL A 42 -17.73 11.62 1.99
C VAL A 42 -19.11 11.08 1.59
N GLY A 43 -19.42 10.98 0.30
CA GLY A 43 -20.71 10.49 -0.19
C GLY A 43 -20.59 9.11 -0.85
N THR A 44 -21.25 8.11 -0.28
CA THR A 44 -21.55 6.79 -0.90
C THR A 44 -20.52 5.67 -0.74
N ALA A 45 -20.27 5.25 0.51
CA ALA A 45 -20.09 3.81 0.81
C ALA A 45 -20.29 3.57 2.31
N SER A 46 -21.50 3.21 2.69
CA SER A 46 -21.76 2.43 3.89
C SER A 46 -20.96 1.12 3.81
N THR A 47 -19.83 1.04 4.51
CA THR A 47 -19.55 0.03 5.55
C THR A 47 -18.06 0.05 5.96
N SER A 48 -17.84 0.42 7.22
CA SER A 48 -16.73 0.02 8.10
C SER A 48 -15.30 0.08 7.55
N VAL A 49 -14.66 1.26 7.71
CA VAL A 49 -13.41 1.54 8.46
C VAL A 49 -12.83 2.84 7.88
N GLY A 50 -12.51 3.80 8.73
CA GLY A 50 -12.27 5.20 8.35
C GLY A 50 -11.02 5.47 7.52
N GLY A 51 -11.15 6.39 6.55
CA GLY A 51 -10.05 7.09 5.89
C GLY A 51 -9.22 6.29 4.88
N THR A 52 -8.39 6.99 4.11
CA THR A 52 -7.39 6.44 3.18
C THR A 52 -6.22 5.72 3.87
N LYS A 53 -6.33 5.42 5.17
CA LYS A 53 -5.30 4.78 5.97
C LYS A 53 -5.83 3.45 6.49
N ARG A 54 -5.04 2.39 6.35
CA ARG A 54 -5.32 1.03 6.87
C ARG A 54 -4.08 0.50 7.59
N SER A 55 -4.26 -0.48 8.47
CA SER A 55 -3.12 -1.16 9.11
C SER A 55 -2.35 -2.01 8.08
N LEU A 56 -1.09 -2.27 8.36
CA LEU A 56 -0.28 -3.19 7.57
C LEU A 56 -0.83 -4.63 7.65
N ALA A 57 -1.33 -5.05 8.81
CA ALA A 57 -2.02 -6.34 8.98
C ALA A 57 -3.22 -6.50 8.04
N TRP A 58 -4.03 -5.44 7.83
CA TRP A 58 -5.13 -5.46 6.87
C TRP A 58 -4.65 -5.71 5.44
N LEU A 59 -3.49 -5.14 5.04
CA LEU A 59 -2.91 -5.39 3.73
C LEU A 59 -2.49 -6.85 3.57
N TRP A 60 -1.83 -7.43 4.58
CA TRP A 60 -1.40 -8.83 4.54
C TRP A 60 -2.56 -9.79 4.43
N ASP A 61 -3.63 -9.59 5.20
CA ASP A 61 -4.87 -10.36 5.09
C ASP A 61 -5.51 -10.20 3.71
N LYS A 62 -5.60 -8.96 3.18
CA LYS A 62 -6.16 -8.70 1.85
C LYS A 62 -5.36 -9.38 0.73
N LEU A 63 -4.03 -9.30 0.75
CA LEU A 63 -3.18 -9.94 -0.26
C LEU A 63 -3.26 -11.47 -0.19
N ALA A 64 -3.31 -12.04 1.01
CA ALA A 64 -3.50 -13.47 1.21
C ALA A 64 -4.83 -13.95 0.60
N ARG A 65 -5.92 -13.21 0.82
CA ARG A 65 -7.24 -13.52 0.25
C ARG A 65 -7.27 -13.43 -1.28
N LEU A 66 -6.62 -12.41 -1.85
CA LEU A 66 -6.58 -12.21 -3.30
C LEU A 66 -5.61 -13.17 -4.01
N ARG A 67 -4.86 -14.00 -3.28
CA ARG A 67 -3.83 -14.91 -3.82
C ARG A 67 -2.83 -14.20 -4.74
N VAL A 68 -2.59 -12.92 -4.46
CA VAL A 68 -1.60 -12.13 -5.21
C VAL A 68 -0.23 -12.55 -4.68
N LEU A 69 0.38 -13.51 -5.37
CA LEU A 69 1.79 -13.86 -5.17
C LEU A 69 2.66 -12.77 -5.82
N PRO A 70 3.81 -12.39 -5.24
CA PRO A 70 4.83 -11.65 -5.97
C PRO A 70 5.22 -12.49 -7.19
N ARG A 71 5.15 -11.90 -8.39
CA ARG A 71 5.63 -12.56 -9.62
C ARG A 71 7.11 -12.93 -9.42
N GLY A 72 7.40 -14.23 -9.39
CA GLY A 72 8.76 -14.75 -9.55
C GLY A 72 9.56 -15.05 -8.28
N THR A 73 9.01 -14.96 -7.07
CA THR A 73 9.81 -15.20 -5.84
C THR A 73 9.29 -16.28 -4.91
N ALA A 74 8.06 -16.76 -5.10
CA ALA A 74 7.41 -17.67 -4.15
C ALA A 74 8.21 -18.95 -3.97
N SER A 75 9.03 -18.99 -2.91
CA SER A 75 9.71 -20.18 -2.47
C SER A 75 8.66 -21.14 -1.95
N PRO A 76 8.72 -22.44 -2.30
CA PRO A 76 7.75 -23.41 -1.84
C PRO A 76 7.65 -23.38 -0.31
N GLY A 77 6.45 -23.15 0.22
CA GLY A 77 6.15 -23.19 1.65
C GLY A 77 6.24 -21.87 2.44
N LYS A 78 6.59 -20.73 1.82
CA LYS A 78 6.56 -19.42 2.51
C LYS A 78 5.35 -18.57 2.10
N PRO A 79 4.71 -17.87 3.05
CA PRO A 79 3.63 -16.95 2.70
C PRO A 79 4.22 -15.74 1.94
N ALA A 80 3.57 -15.37 0.84
CA ALA A 80 3.96 -14.28 -0.06
C ALA A 80 4.35 -12.96 0.65
N HIS A 81 3.64 -12.59 1.72
CA HIS A 81 3.93 -11.37 2.46
C HIS A 81 5.26 -11.43 3.23
N ALA A 82 5.75 -12.61 3.61
CA ALA A 82 7.03 -12.75 4.32
C ALA A 82 8.22 -12.44 3.42
N GLU A 83 8.16 -12.82 2.13
CA GLU A 83 9.19 -12.50 1.14
C GLU A 83 9.21 -11.01 0.81
N LEU A 84 8.03 -10.42 0.62
CA LEU A 84 7.91 -8.97 0.42
C LEU A 84 8.44 -8.20 1.64
N TRP A 85 8.10 -8.65 2.85
CA TRP A 85 8.61 -8.04 4.07
C TRP A 85 10.13 -8.14 4.18
N GLU A 86 10.73 -9.28 3.86
CA GLU A 86 12.20 -9.41 3.81
C GLU A 86 12.81 -8.45 2.77
N SER A 87 12.21 -8.34 1.59
CA SER A 87 12.68 -7.40 0.57
C SER A 87 12.66 -5.95 1.06
N ILE A 88 11.61 -5.55 1.79
CA ILE A 88 11.52 -4.23 2.44
C ILE A 88 12.62 -4.07 3.51
N ARG A 89 12.84 -5.09 4.36
CA ARG A 89 13.88 -5.04 5.39
C ARG A 89 15.27 -4.87 4.78
N GLN A 90 15.58 -5.64 3.74
CA GLN A 90 16.86 -5.55 3.01
C GLN A 90 17.05 -4.16 2.39
N LEU A 91 16.01 -3.59 1.77
CA LEU A 91 16.06 -2.24 1.23
C LEU A 91 16.40 -1.22 2.32
N VAL A 92 15.70 -1.26 3.45
CA VAL A 92 15.94 -0.33 4.58
C VAL A 92 17.37 -0.46 5.11
N VAL A 93 17.87 -1.68 5.31
CA VAL A 93 19.24 -1.89 5.80
C VAL A 93 20.27 -1.33 4.82
N LYS A 94 20.12 -1.62 3.52
CA LYS A 94 21.02 -1.10 2.48
C LYS A 94 21.00 0.43 2.43
N SER A 95 19.82 1.04 2.52
CA SER A 95 19.69 2.50 2.53
C SER A 95 20.32 3.14 3.77
N LEU A 96 20.29 2.48 4.93
CA LEU A 96 20.95 2.99 6.14
C LEU A 96 22.48 2.88 6.05
N LEU A 97 23.00 1.78 5.52
CA LEU A 97 24.43 1.56 5.35
C LEU A 97 25.05 2.44 4.26
N ALA A 98 24.26 2.85 3.25
CA ALA A 98 24.75 3.73 2.18
C ALA A 98 24.98 5.18 2.62
N VAL A 99 24.62 5.54 3.85
CA VAL A 99 24.80 6.89 4.42
C VAL A 99 26.07 6.97 5.27
N GLU A 100 26.73 5.84 5.53
CA GLU A 100 28.07 5.76 6.15
C GLU A 100 29.17 5.80 5.09
#